data_AF-A0A920TVM8-F1
#
_entry.id   AF-A0A920TVM8-F1
#
_cell.length_a   1.000
_cell.length_b   1.000
_cell.length_c   1.000
_cell.angle_alpha   90.00
_cell.angle_beta   90.00
_cell.angle_gamma   90.00
#
_symmetry.space_group_name_H-M   'P 1'
#
loop_
_entity.id
_entity.type
_entity.pdbx_description
1 polymer ?
#
loop_
_entity_poly.entity_id
_entity_poly.type
_entity_poly.pdbx_seq_one_letter_code
_entity_poly.pdbx_strand_id
1 'polypeptide(L)'
;MNAKKPVIWSGMGVLFSEATAELQEFAELTEIPVYCTMPGKSSFDERHPLALGAGSSSTSLPARTWLQESDVLFAVGSSMTRTNYGQPIPDGKVIIHNVESIEDINKDFSFDFGVAW
;
A
#
# COMPACT_ATOMS: atom_id res chain seq x y z
N MET A 1 -7.63 -9.85 15.78
CA MET A 1 -6.89 -9.88 14.51
C MET A 1 -7.59 -10.88 13.60
N ASN A 2 -8.24 -10.44 12.53
CA ASN A 2 -9.03 -11.35 11.67
C ASN A 2 -9.23 -10.77 10.24
N ALA A 3 -8.21 -10.11 9.68
CA ALA A 3 -8.24 -9.63 8.30
C ALA A 3 -8.39 -10.83 7.34
N LYS A 4 -9.24 -10.71 6.32
CA LYS A 4 -9.56 -11.76 5.36
C LYS A 4 -8.89 -11.54 4.01
N LYS A 5 -8.68 -10.29 3.62
CA LYS A 5 -8.00 -9.88 2.38
C LYS A 5 -7.15 -8.64 2.63
N PRO A 6 -6.08 -8.75 3.43
CA PRO A 6 -5.17 -7.63 3.61
C PRO A 6 -4.40 -7.31 2.31
N VAL A 7 -3.92 -6.07 2.20
CA VAL A 7 -2.99 -5.64 1.16
C VAL A 7 -2.00 -4.63 1.73
N ILE A 8 -0.72 -4.77 1.36
CA ILE A 8 0.28 -3.74 1.60
C ILE A 8 0.26 -2.77 0.42
N TRP A 9 0.13 -1.49 0.72
CA TRP A 9 0.14 -0.40 -0.23
C TRP A 9 1.46 0.37 -0.10
N SER A 10 2.38 0.10 -1.03
CA SER A 10 3.75 0.60 -0.97
C SER A 10 3.93 1.94 -1.70
N GLY A 11 4.35 2.96 -0.96
CA GLY A 11 4.64 4.30 -1.47
C GLY A 11 6.12 4.55 -1.80
N MET A 12 6.41 5.75 -2.31
CA MET A 12 7.78 6.18 -2.62
C MET A 12 8.70 6.28 -1.40
N GLY A 13 8.13 6.52 -0.21
CA GLY A 13 8.88 6.60 1.04
C GLY A 13 9.64 5.31 1.38
N VAL A 14 9.18 4.15 0.90
CA VAL A 14 9.93 2.89 1.03
C VAL A 14 11.25 2.98 0.27
N LEU A 15 11.25 3.52 -0.94
CA LEU A 15 12.46 3.72 -1.73
C LEU A 15 13.38 4.78 -1.11
N PHE A 16 12.81 5.90 -0.64
CA PHE A 16 13.61 6.95 0.01
C PHE A 16 14.27 6.49 1.32
N SER A 17 13.63 5.55 2.01
CA SER A 17 14.17 4.97 3.24
C SER A 17 15.07 3.75 2.99
N GLU A 18 15.31 3.39 1.72
CA GLU A 18 16.03 2.16 1.32
C GLU A 18 15.44 0.87 1.91
N ALA A 19 14.15 0.86 2.27
CA ALA A 19 13.50 -0.18 3.07
C ALA A 19 12.89 -1.33 2.24
N THR A 20 13.41 -1.56 1.02
CA THR A 20 12.89 -2.58 0.10
C THR A 20 13.04 -3.99 0.66
N ALA A 21 14.16 -4.29 1.35
CA ALA A 21 14.42 -5.61 1.92
C ALA A 21 13.49 -5.91 3.10
N GLU A 22 13.27 -4.91 3.97
CA GLU A 22 12.39 -4.96 5.12
C GLU A 22 10.93 -5.11 4.70
N LEU A 23 10.52 -4.40 3.64
CA LEU A 23 9.19 -4.59 3.05
C LEU A 23 9.02 -6.01 2.51
N GLN A 24 10.04 -6.57 1.87
CA GLN A 24 10.00 -7.95 1.38
C GLN A 24 9.88 -8.95 2.52
N GLU A 25 10.74 -8.85 3.54
CA GLU A 25 10.69 -9.71 4.73
C GLU A 25 9.33 -9.62 5.42
N PHE A 26 8.78 -8.42 5.60
CA PHE A 26 7.48 -8.23 6.21
C PHE A 26 6.35 -8.88 5.40
N ALA A 27 6.36 -8.71 4.07
CA ALA A 27 5.37 -9.33 3.19
C ALA A 27 5.46 -10.86 3.24
N GLU A 28 6.66 -11.44 3.26
CA GLU A 28 6.90 -12.88 3.36
C GLU A 28 6.44 -13.44 4.72
N LEU A 29 6.77 -12.78 5.83
CA LEU A 29 6.38 -13.21 7.18
C LEU A 29 4.87 -13.16 7.41
N THR A 30 4.19 -12.22 6.76
CA THR A 30 2.74 -12.00 6.92
C THR A 30 1.90 -12.64 5.82
N GLU A 31 2.56 -13.11 4.74
CA GLU A 31 1.94 -13.59 3.51
C GLU A 31 0.97 -12.57 2.87
N ILE A 32 1.19 -11.28 3.12
CA ILE A 32 0.32 -10.20 2.61
C ILE A 32 0.82 -9.76 1.22
N PRO A 33 -0.07 -9.72 0.21
CA PRO A 33 0.30 -9.26 -1.11
C PRO A 33 0.59 -7.74 -1.14
N VAL A 34 1.53 -7.34 -2.00
CA VAL A 34 2.04 -5.97 -2.10
C VAL A 34 1.59 -5.34 -3.41
N TYR A 35 0.94 -4.18 -3.32
CA TYR A 35 0.66 -3.30 -4.45
C TYR A 35 1.51 -2.04 -4.35
N CYS A 36 2.25 -1.72 -5.40
CA CYS A 36 3.07 -0.51 -5.44
C CYS A 36 2.28 0.65 -6.06
N THR A 37 2.28 1.80 -5.40
CA THR A 37 1.83 3.04 -6.04
C THR A 37 2.72 3.38 -7.23
N MET A 38 2.23 4.21 -8.15
CA MET A 38 3.07 4.72 -9.26
C MET A 38 4.43 5.31 -8.79
N PRO A 39 4.49 6.22 -7.79
CA PRO A 39 5.77 6.74 -7.31
C PRO A 39 6.55 5.72 -6.44
N GLY A 40 5.88 4.72 -5.87
CA GLY A 40 6.52 3.60 -5.16
C GLY A 40 6.88 2.41 -6.05
N LYS A 41 6.76 2.52 -7.38
CA LYS A 41 7.11 1.43 -8.29
C LYS A 41 8.56 1.00 -8.07
N SER A 42 8.81 -0.30 -8.07
CA SER A 42 10.11 -0.93 -7.75
C SER A 42 10.48 -0.99 -6.27
N SER A 43 9.60 -0.54 -5.35
CA SER A 43 9.79 -0.78 -3.91
C SER A 43 9.62 -2.24 -3.50
N PHE A 44 9.11 -3.08 -4.42
CA PHE A 44 8.94 -4.51 -4.25
C PHE A 44 9.26 -5.21 -5.58
N ASP A 45 9.89 -6.38 -5.55
CA ASP A 45 10.23 -7.12 -6.78
C ASP A 45 8.95 -7.58 -7.48
N GLU A 46 8.67 -7.05 -8.68
CA GLU A 46 7.47 -7.36 -9.46
C GLU A 46 7.40 -8.84 -9.90
N ARG A 47 8.50 -9.60 -9.79
CA ARG A 47 8.54 -11.04 -10.07
C ARG A 47 8.18 -11.90 -8.85
N HIS A 48 8.10 -11.29 -7.66
CA HIS A 48 7.81 -12.00 -6.43
C HIS A 48 6.36 -12.53 -6.42
N PRO A 49 6.08 -13.73 -5.89
CA PRO A 49 4.72 -14.30 -5.89
C PRO A 49 3.66 -13.44 -5.19
N LEU A 50 4.07 -12.62 -4.23
CA LEU A 50 3.19 -11.68 -3.50
C LEU A 50 3.02 -10.32 -4.22
N ALA A 51 3.66 -10.10 -5.37
CA ALA A 51 3.53 -8.84 -6.09
C ALA A 51 2.19 -8.79 -6.85
N LEU A 52 1.33 -7.83 -6.49
CA LEU A 52 0.14 -7.47 -7.28
C LEU A 52 0.51 -6.56 -8.46
N GLY A 53 1.73 -6.03 -8.46
CA GLY A 53 2.24 -5.08 -9.45
C GLY A 53 2.08 -3.63 -9.00
N ALA A 54 2.17 -2.73 -9.97
CA ALA A 54 2.09 -1.30 -9.78
C ALA A 54 1.18 -0.66 -10.84
N GLY A 55 0.54 0.45 -10.52
CA GLY A 55 -0.21 1.14 -11.57
C GLY A 55 -1.12 2.29 -11.15
N SER A 56 -1.89 2.69 -12.15
CA SER A 56 -3.04 3.60 -12.08
C SER A 56 -4.15 2.99 -12.94
N SER A 57 -4.77 3.74 -13.84
CA SER A 57 -5.79 3.25 -14.79
C SER A 57 -5.43 1.96 -15.54
N SER A 58 -4.13 1.69 -15.75
CA SER A 58 -3.61 0.47 -16.37
C SER A 58 -3.37 -0.71 -15.42
N THR A 59 -3.82 -0.63 -14.16
CA THR A 59 -3.69 -1.73 -13.18
C THR A 59 -4.39 -2.99 -13.70
N SER A 60 -3.74 -4.14 -13.58
CA SER A 60 -4.30 -5.41 -14.03
C SER A 60 -5.62 -5.73 -13.32
N LEU A 61 -6.53 -6.44 -14.00
CA LEU A 61 -7.82 -6.79 -13.42
C LEU A 61 -7.69 -7.55 -12.09
N PRO A 62 -6.81 -8.57 -11.93
CA PRO A 62 -6.66 -9.25 -10.65
C PRO A 62 -6.18 -8.34 -9.52
N ALA A 63 -5.20 -7.47 -9.77
CA ALA A 63 -4.69 -6.52 -8.78
C ALA A 63 -5.77 -5.52 -8.38
N ARG A 64 -6.50 -4.98 -9.37
CA ARG A 64 -7.63 -4.09 -9.13
C ARG A 64 -8.70 -4.79 -8.28
N THR A 65 -9.11 -6.01 -8.63
CA THR A 65 -10.10 -6.76 -7.86
C THR A 65 -9.64 -6.96 -6.42
N TRP A 66 -8.38 -7.34 -6.18
CA TRP A 66 -7.86 -7.47 -4.82
C TRP A 66 -7.92 -6.17 -4.03
N LEU A 67 -7.49 -5.05 -4.63
CA LEU A 67 -7.56 -3.73 -4.01
C LEU A 67 -9.00 -3.30 -3.68
N GLN A 68 -9.95 -3.61 -4.57
CA GLN A 68 -11.36 -3.27 -4.35
C GLN A 68 -12.02 -4.16 -3.28
N GLU A 69 -11.63 -5.43 -3.17
CA GLU A 69 -12.21 -6.40 -2.24
C GLU A 69 -11.49 -6.50 -0.89
N SER A 70 -10.31 -5.90 -0.74
CA SER A 70 -9.54 -5.93 0.50
C SER A 70 -10.34 -5.39 1.69
N ASP A 71 -10.12 -5.92 2.89
CA ASP A 71 -10.75 -5.41 4.11
C ASP A 71 -9.78 -4.60 4.98
N VAL A 72 -8.48 -4.79 4.78
CA VAL A 72 -7.42 -4.01 5.42
C VAL A 72 -6.41 -3.53 4.36
N LEU A 73 -6.08 -2.24 4.40
CA LEU A 73 -5.02 -1.64 3.60
C LEU A 73 -3.94 -1.09 4.54
N PHE A 74 -2.74 -1.65 4.46
CA PHE A 74 -1.58 -1.16 5.20
C PHE A 74 -0.71 -0.29 4.27
N ALA A 75 -0.85 1.02 4.39
CA ALA A 75 -0.07 2.00 3.65
C ALA A 75 1.30 2.18 4.29
N VAL A 76 2.37 1.87 3.55
CA VAL A 76 3.76 1.96 4.01
C VAL A 76 4.53 2.94 3.15
N GLY A 77 5.11 3.96 3.77
CA GLY A 77 5.90 4.98 3.07
C GLY A 77 5.09 5.72 1.99
N SER A 78 3.77 5.82 2.16
CA SER A 78 2.87 6.45 1.20
C SER A 78 2.22 7.66 1.82
N SER A 79 2.24 8.81 1.15
CA SER A 79 1.46 9.99 1.57
C SER A 79 -0.04 9.80 1.40
N MET A 80 -0.47 8.70 0.75
CA MET A 80 -1.88 8.44 0.42
C MET A 80 -2.55 9.65 -0.25
N THR A 81 -1.78 10.43 -1.02
CA THR A 81 -2.32 11.63 -1.66
C THR A 81 -3.28 11.24 -2.78
N ARG A 82 -4.50 11.80 -2.77
CA ARG A 82 -5.44 11.59 -3.88
C ARG A 82 -4.92 12.30 -5.12
N THR A 83 -4.73 11.54 -6.19
CA THR A 83 -4.33 12.06 -7.49
C THR A 83 -5.12 11.38 -8.60
N ASN A 84 -5.18 12.01 -9.78
CA ASN A 84 -5.75 11.39 -10.99
C ASN A 84 -4.98 10.15 -11.47
N TYR A 85 -3.78 9.92 -10.90
CA TYR A 85 -2.93 8.77 -11.18
C TYR A 85 -2.92 7.75 -10.03
N GLY A 86 -3.70 7.94 -8.96
CA GLY A 86 -3.84 6.95 -7.88
C GLY A 86 -4.91 5.89 -8.19
N GLN A 87 -4.81 4.71 -7.58
CA GLN A 87 -5.94 3.80 -7.52
C GLN A 87 -7.00 4.33 -6.54
N PRO A 88 -8.30 4.26 -6.88
CA PRO A 88 -9.35 4.59 -5.93
C PRO A 88 -9.37 3.53 -4.81
N ILE A 89 -9.46 4.01 -3.58
CA ILE A 89 -9.61 3.16 -2.39
C ILE A 89 -11.08 3.26 -1.96
N PRO A 90 -11.85 2.17 -2.06
CA PRO A 90 -13.23 2.13 -1.59
C PRO A 90 -13.36 2.42 -0.10
N ASP A 91 -14.48 3.02 0.28
CA ASP A 91 -14.84 3.24 1.67
C ASP A 91 -15.08 1.91 2.42
N GLY A 92 -14.99 1.94 3.76
CA GLY A 92 -15.32 0.82 4.63
C GLY A 92 -14.19 -0.20 4.85
N LYS A 93 -13.00 0.04 4.30
CA LYS A 93 -11.78 -0.72 4.62
C LYS A 93 -11.11 -0.14 5.86
N VAL A 94 -10.46 -1.00 6.64
CA VAL A 94 -9.56 -0.56 7.72
C VAL A 94 -8.26 -0.07 7.09
N ILE A 95 -7.85 1.17 7.38
CA ILE A 95 -6.59 1.72 6.87
C ILE A 95 -5.59 1.86 8.03
N ILE A 96 -4.43 1.24 7.85
CA ILE A 96 -3.25 1.42 8.72
C ILE A 96 -2.25 2.27 7.94
N HIS A 97 -1.83 3.41 8.48
CA HIS A 97 -0.98 4.37 7.77
C HIS A 97 0.37 4.55 8.48
N ASN A 98 1.44 4.06 7.85
CA ASN A 98 2.84 4.26 8.26
C ASN A 98 3.51 5.25 7.28
N VAL A 99 3.86 6.43 7.79
CA VAL A 99 4.43 7.54 7.01
C VAL A 99 5.35 8.38 7.89
N GLU A 100 6.40 8.96 7.32
CA GLU A 100 7.34 9.84 8.03
C GLU A 100 6.67 11.15 8.50
N SER A 101 5.93 11.80 7.59
CA SER A 101 5.34 13.12 7.84
C SER A 101 3.96 13.01 8.48
N ILE A 102 3.77 13.72 9.60
CA ILE A 102 2.47 13.84 10.26
C ILE A 102 1.47 14.64 9.43
N GLU A 103 1.94 15.46 8.48
CA GLU A 103 1.09 16.22 7.56
C GLU A 103 0.34 15.32 6.57
N ASP A 104 0.84 14.11 6.32
CA ASP A 104 0.18 13.13 5.45
C ASP A 104 -0.94 12.35 6.17
N ILE A 105 -0.94 12.37 7.50
CA ILE A 105 -1.94 11.70 8.34
C ILE A 105 -3.28 12.47 8.25
N ASN A 106 -4.35 11.77 7.85
CA ASN A 106 -5.73 12.28 7.74
C ASN A 106 -5.89 13.41 6.71
N LYS A 107 -4.93 13.55 5.79
CA LYS A 107 -4.94 14.58 4.76
C LYS A 107 -6.07 14.38 3.75
N ASP A 108 -6.10 13.21 3.11
CA ASP A 108 -7.07 12.89 2.05
C ASP A 108 -7.93 11.65 2.35
N PHE A 109 -7.49 10.81 3.29
CA PHE A 109 -8.17 9.58 3.69
C PHE A 109 -8.23 9.53 5.22
N SER A 110 -9.42 9.25 5.77
CA SER A 110 -9.55 8.87 7.18
C SER A 110 -8.96 7.49 7.38
N PHE A 111 -8.07 7.32 8.34
CA PHE A 111 -7.49 6.02 8.70
C PHE A 111 -7.87 5.63 10.13
N ASP A 112 -7.79 4.34 10.43
CA ASP A 112 -8.18 3.78 11.73
C ASP A 112 -7.00 3.72 12.70
N PHE A 113 -5.80 3.44 12.18
CA PHE A 113 -4.55 3.39 12.96
C PHE A 113 -3.40 4.06 12.22
N GLY A 114 -2.80 5.09 12.82
CA GLY A 114 -1.69 5.85 12.22
C GLY A 114 -0.43 5.74 13.06
N VAL A 115 0.71 5.52 12.41
CA VAL A 115 2.03 5.52 13.04
C VAL A 115 2.93 6.44 12.21
N ALA A 116 3.27 7.60 12.76
CA ALA A 116 4.30 8.50 12.23
C ALA A 116 5.53 8.48 13.13
N TRP A 117 6.71 8.62 12.53
CA TRP A 117 8.01 8.50 13.20
C TRP A 117 9.05 9.43 12.55
#